data_AF-A0A2A2D2A0-F1
#
_entry.id   AF-A0A2A2D2A0-F1
#
_cell.length_a   1.000
_cell.length_b   1.000
_cell.length_c   1.000
_cell.angle_alpha   90.00
_cell.angle_beta   90.00
_cell.angle_gamma   90.00
#
_symmetry.space_group_name_H-M   'P 1'
#
loop_
_entity.id
_entity.type
_entity.pdbx_description
1 polymer ?
#
loop_
_entity_poly.entity_id
_entity_poly.type
_entity_poly.pdbx_seq_one_letter_code
_entity_poly.pdbx_strand_id
1 'polypeptide(L)'
;MKFGEKATVEGDKSGTVGVTVERVEKGDNADLSGLENPEKYKGKTPFYVRYKLTKTAEGNGNDASSHFEVSKDGKRLTELMVFTSFDTTGDPSNPLVVRAFERCEGAGHTKYEEAAEGQSVEGCAIYLAEGSGAPSTVTWTRHNKTLATWKE
;
A
#
# COMPACT_ATOMS: atom_id res chain seq x y z
N MET A 1 0.37 17.27 6.87
CA MET A 1 0.24 16.41 8.06
C MET A 1 1.58 15.74 8.31
N LYS A 2 1.84 15.31 9.54
CA LYS A 2 2.99 14.47 9.90
C LYS A 2 2.60 13.00 9.89
N PHE A 3 3.54 12.11 9.64
CA PHE A 3 3.28 10.67 9.79
C PHE A 3 2.74 10.36 11.20
N GLY A 4 1.78 9.44 11.28
CA GLY A 4 1.00 9.11 12.47
C GLY A 4 -0.29 9.92 12.64
N GLU A 5 -0.46 11.05 11.94
CA GLU A 5 -1.70 11.83 11.99
C GLU A 5 -2.78 11.23 11.08
N LYS A 6 -4.00 11.10 11.61
CA LYS A 6 -5.17 10.64 10.86
C LYS A 6 -5.81 11.77 10.07
N ALA A 7 -5.98 11.60 8.77
CA ALA A 7 -6.84 12.42 7.92
C ALA A 7 -8.22 11.77 7.82
N THR A 8 -9.28 12.58 7.80
CA THR A 8 -10.62 12.13 7.40
C THR A 8 -10.91 12.72 6.03
N VAL A 9 -11.08 11.88 5.02
CA VAL A 9 -11.28 12.28 3.62
C VAL A 9 -12.61 11.75 3.10
N GLU A 10 -13.13 12.36 2.04
CA GLU A 10 -14.35 11.86 1.36
C GLU A 10 -14.12 10.44 0.83
N GLY A 11 -15.10 9.56 1.03
CA GLY A 11 -15.11 8.22 0.45
C GLY A 11 -15.39 8.22 -1.06
N ASP A 12 -15.10 7.11 -1.74
CA ASP A 12 -15.16 7.03 -3.22
C ASP A 12 -16.60 7.09 -3.75
N LYS A 13 -17.50 6.35 -3.10
CA LYS A 13 -18.93 6.31 -3.42
C LYS A 13 -19.73 7.21 -2.48
N SER A 14 -19.41 7.19 -1.18
CA SER A 14 -20.16 7.91 -0.15
C SER A 14 -19.32 8.23 1.09
N GLY A 15 -19.89 9.00 2.02
CA GLY A 15 -19.35 9.16 3.37
C GLY A 15 -17.89 9.61 3.44
N THR A 16 -17.17 9.09 4.44
CA THR A 16 -15.76 9.43 4.69
C THR A 16 -14.94 8.18 5.00
N VAL A 17 -13.62 8.32 4.89
CA VAL A 17 -12.63 7.30 5.27
C VAL A 17 -11.55 7.97 6.11
N GLY A 18 -11.18 7.34 7.22
CA GLY A 18 -10.01 7.73 7.99
C GLY A 18 -8.76 7.10 7.37
N VAL A 19 -7.74 7.89 7.10
CA VAL A 19 -6.47 7.43 6.54
C VAL A 19 -5.34 7.91 7.42
N THR A 20 -4.45 7.02 7.82
CA THR A 20 -3.24 7.37 8.58
C THR A 20 -2.04 6.75 7.91
N VAL A 21 -1.06 7.56 7.50
CA VAL A 21 0.26 7.06 7.09
C VAL A 21 1.11 6.97 8.36
N GLU A 22 1.41 5.77 8.81
CA GLU A 22 2.11 5.55 10.07
C GLU A 22 3.61 5.84 9.95
N ARG A 23 4.22 5.30 8.89
CA ARG A 23 5.66 5.41 8.63
C ARG A 23 5.99 4.95 7.22
N VAL A 24 7.17 5.32 6.76
CA VAL A 24 7.80 4.75 5.56
C VAL A 24 9.06 4.00 5.99
N GLU A 25 9.09 2.70 5.72
CA GLU A 25 10.22 1.83 6.05
C GLU A 25 11.11 1.67 4.82
N LYS A 26 12.41 1.87 4.97
CA LYS A 26 13.38 1.52 3.92
C LYS A 26 13.60 0.01 3.95
N GLY A 27 13.38 -0.64 2.82
CA GLY A 27 13.74 -2.04 2.60
C GLY A 27 15.09 -2.20 1.91
N ASP A 28 15.43 -3.45 1.62
CA ASP A 28 16.64 -3.84 0.92
C ASP A 28 16.30 -4.41 -0.46
N ASN A 29 17.23 -4.28 -1.41
CA ASN A 29 17.03 -4.88 -2.74
C ASN A 29 16.81 -6.41 -2.67
N ALA A 30 17.41 -7.06 -1.67
CA ALA A 30 17.23 -8.48 -1.40
C ALA A 30 15.78 -8.87 -1.09
N ASP A 31 14.95 -7.93 -0.60
CA ASP A 31 13.54 -8.19 -0.38
C ASP A 31 12.81 -8.55 -1.68
N LEU A 32 13.30 -8.04 -2.81
CA LEU A 32 12.69 -8.23 -4.12
C LEU A 32 13.16 -9.52 -4.82
N SER A 33 14.07 -10.29 -4.21
CA SER A 33 14.63 -11.50 -4.85
C SER A 33 13.62 -12.62 -5.03
N GLY A 34 12.55 -12.63 -4.23
CA GLY A 34 11.46 -13.62 -4.31
C GLY A 34 10.39 -13.27 -5.35
N LEU A 35 10.48 -12.11 -6.00
CA LEU A 35 9.54 -11.70 -7.05
C LEU A 35 9.87 -12.38 -8.37
N GLU A 36 8.88 -12.46 -9.24
CA GLU A 36 9.10 -12.86 -10.62
C GLU A 36 10.07 -11.88 -11.31
N ASN A 37 11.08 -12.41 -12.02
CA ASN A 37 12.10 -11.63 -12.73
C ASN A 37 12.86 -10.63 -11.83
N PRO A 38 13.56 -11.10 -10.78
CA PRO A 38 14.18 -10.24 -9.77
C PRO A 38 15.24 -9.29 -10.34
N GLU A 39 15.91 -9.66 -11.44
CA GLU A 39 16.91 -8.81 -12.11
C GLU A 39 16.34 -7.45 -12.58
N LYS A 40 15.04 -7.35 -12.87
CA LYS A 40 14.38 -6.07 -13.23
C LYS A 40 14.47 -5.03 -12.12
N TYR A 41 14.61 -5.49 -10.88
CA TYR A 41 14.62 -4.65 -9.70
C TYR A 41 16.03 -4.38 -9.17
N LYS A 42 17.08 -4.91 -9.81
CA LYS A 42 18.45 -4.76 -9.38
C LYS A 42 18.84 -3.29 -9.22
N GLY A 43 19.45 -2.96 -8.09
CA GLY A 43 19.86 -1.59 -7.76
C GLY A 43 18.73 -0.66 -7.33
N LYS A 44 17.47 -1.12 -7.32
CA LYS A 44 16.33 -0.36 -6.78
C LYS A 44 16.21 -0.60 -5.29
N THR A 45 15.85 0.46 -4.56
CA THR A 45 15.55 0.35 -3.13
C THR A 45 14.03 0.36 -2.94
N PRO A 46 13.42 -0.70 -2.35
CA PRO A 46 12.02 -0.66 -1.98
C PRO A 46 11.80 0.18 -0.73
N PHE A 47 10.67 0.89 -0.70
CA PHE A 47 10.15 1.61 0.45
C PHE A 47 8.73 1.12 0.74
N TYR A 48 8.46 0.78 1.99
CA TYR A 48 7.18 0.26 2.45
C TYR A 48 6.42 1.36 3.18
N VAL A 49 5.34 1.86 2.58
CA VAL A 49 4.43 2.80 3.22
C VAL A 49 3.45 1.98 4.06
N ARG A 50 3.57 2.08 5.38
CA ARG A 50 2.64 1.46 6.34
C ARG A 50 1.52 2.44 6.65
N TYR A 51 0.28 1.99 6.50
CA TYR A 51 -0.90 2.83 6.68
C TYR A 51 -2.05 2.09 7.35
N LYS A 52 -3.00 2.87 7.85
CA LYS A 52 -4.27 2.39 8.41
C LYS A 52 -5.44 3.06 7.71
N LEU A 53 -6.43 2.24 7.37
CA LEU A 53 -7.75 2.70 6.93
C LEU A 53 -8.74 2.49 8.07
N THR A 54 -9.31 3.58 8.57
CA THR A 54 -10.32 3.58 9.63
C THR A 54 -11.69 3.76 9.02
N LYS A 55 -12.61 2.83 9.28
CA LYS A 55 -14.00 2.96 8.88
C LYS A 55 -14.67 4.01 9.75
N THR A 56 -15.27 5.04 9.15
CA THR A 56 -15.84 6.17 9.91
C THR A 56 -17.34 6.09 10.07
N ALA A 57 -18.02 5.22 9.31
CA ALA A 57 -19.46 4.97 9.43
C ALA A 57 -19.81 3.59 8.84
N GLU A 58 -20.92 3.02 9.30
CA GLU A 58 -21.57 1.89 8.61
C GLU A 58 -22.00 2.28 7.19
N GLY A 59 -22.00 1.31 6.26
CA GLY A 59 -22.34 1.55 4.85
C GLY A 59 -21.19 2.03 3.95
N ASN A 60 -20.08 2.53 4.50
CA ASN A 60 -18.92 3.02 3.72
C ASN A 60 -17.92 1.91 3.33
N GLY A 61 -18.32 0.64 3.27
CA GLY A 61 -17.39 -0.49 3.05
C GLY A 61 -16.67 -0.45 1.69
N ASN A 62 -17.29 0.19 0.69
CA ASN A 62 -16.74 0.33 -0.65
C ASN A 62 -15.90 1.61 -0.86
N ASP A 63 -15.76 2.44 0.18
CA ASP A 63 -15.13 3.76 0.05
C ASP A 63 -13.61 3.74 0.21
N ALA A 64 -13.05 2.58 0.57
CA ALA A 64 -11.63 2.30 0.57
C ALA A 64 -11.12 2.04 -0.86
N SER A 65 -11.13 3.07 -1.71
CA SER A 65 -10.44 3.04 -3.00
C SER A 65 -9.65 4.33 -3.20
N SER A 66 -8.32 4.18 -3.27
CA SER A 66 -7.36 5.26 -3.54
C SER A 66 -5.92 4.75 -3.51
N HIS A 67 -5.03 5.54 -4.11
CA HIS A 67 -3.61 5.23 -4.24
C HIS A 67 -2.79 6.26 -3.45
N PHE A 68 -1.57 5.88 -3.06
CA PHE A 68 -0.60 6.87 -2.62
C PHE A 68 0.28 7.32 -3.79
N GLU A 69 0.48 8.62 -3.89
CA GLU A 69 1.63 9.19 -4.58
C GLU A 69 2.73 9.42 -3.57
N VAL A 70 3.88 8.78 -3.79
CA VAL A 70 5.05 8.89 -2.92
C VAL A 70 6.14 9.62 -3.68
N SER A 71 6.78 10.59 -3.02
CA SER A 71 7.79 11.42 -3.67
C SER A 71 8.93 11.83 -2.74
N LYS A 72 10.07 12.13 -3.37
CA LYS A 72 11.24 12.78 -2.78
C LYS A 72 11.55 14.03 -3.58
N ASP A 73 11.56 15.19 -2.92
CA ASP A 73 11.89 16.49 -3.53
C ASP A 73 11.08 16.76 -4.82
N GLY A 74 9.80 16.38 -4.80
CA GLY A 74 8.87 16.52 -5.93
C GLY A 74 8.97 15.44 -7.01
N LYS A 75 9.96 14.55 -6.96
CA LYS A 75 10.09 13.41 -7.88
C LYS A 75 9.31 12.21 -7.34
N ARG A 76 8.35 11.71 -8.15
CA ARG A 76 7.53 10.56 -7.80
C ARG A 76 8.34 9.26 -7.86
N LEU A 77 8.13 8.40 -6.87
CA LEU A 77 8.60 7.02 -6.90
C LEU A 77 7.59 6.16 -7.68
N THR A 78 8.05 5.02 -8.19
CA THR A 78 7.19 4.06 -8.89
C THR A 78 6.55 3.11 -7.90
N GLU A 79 5.22 3.02 -7.89
CA GLU A 79 4.50 2.00 -7.13
C GLU A 79 4.79 0.60 -7.70
N LEU A 80 5.11 -0.35 -6.84
CA LEU A 80 5.26 -1.75 -7.19
C LEU A 80 4.05 -2.53 -6.66
N MET A 81 3.19 -2.95 -7.58
CA MET A 81 2.11 -3.89 -7.28
C MET A 81 2.65 -5.32 -7.39
N VAL A 82 2.52 -6.08 -6.31
CA VAL A 82 2.87 -7.49 -6.26
C VAL A 82 1.60 -8.30 -6.09
N PHE A 83 1.30 -9.14 -7.07
CA PHE A 83 0.16 -10.04 -7.01
C PHE A 83 0.59 -11.40 -6.50
N THR A 84 -0.31 -12.07 -5.77
CA THR A 84 -0.15 -13.48 -5.46
C THR A 84 -0.05 -14.29 -6.75
N SER A 85 0.97 -15.12 -6.87
CA SER A 85 1.13 -16.02 -8.01
C SER A 85 0.74 -17.45 -7.63
N PHE A 86 0.32 -18.20 -8.65
CA PHE A 86 -0.08 -19.60 -8.54
C PHE A 86 0.75 -20.40 -9.53
N ASP A 87 1.65 -21.25 -9.02
CA ASP A 87 2.43 -22.16 -9.84
C ASP A 87 1.82 -23.55 -9.80
N THR A 88 1.79 -24.25 -10.94
CA THR A 88 1.38 -25.66 -10.95
C THR A 88 2.50 -26.55 -10.42
N THR A 89 2.14 -27.57 -9.63
CA THR A 89 3.11 -28.51 -9.04
C THR A 89 3.30 -29.78 -9.86
N GLY A 90 2.32 -30.11 -10.70
CA GLY A 90 2.21 -31.41 -11.36
C GLY A 90 1.70 -32.55 -10.47
N ASP A 91 1.42 -32.31 -9.19
CA ASP A 91 0.82 -33.27 -8.26
C ASP A 91 -0.71 -33.11 -8.22
N PRO A 92 -1.51 -34.11 -8.66
CA PRO A 92 -2.97 -34.03 -8.62
C PRO A 92 -3.55 -33.84 -7.20
N SER A 93 -2.83 -34.25 -6.16
CA SER A 93 -3.27 -34.12 -4.76
C SER A 93 -2.94 -32.75 -4.16
N ASN A 94 -1.98 -32.04 -4.74
CA ASN A 94 -1.63 -30.68 -4.35
C ASN A 94 -1.27 -29.85 -5.60
N PRO A 95 -2.25 -29.50 -6.45
CA PRO A 95 -2.00 -29.04 -7.82
C PRO A 95 -1.35 -27.66 -7.93
N LEU A 96 -1.34 -26.87 -6.85
CA LEU A 96 -0.92 -25.48 -6.85
C LEU A 96 0.02 -25.17 -5.68
N VAL A 97 1.04 -24.38 -5.96
CA VAL A 97 1.82 -23.64 -4.96
C VAL A 97 1.42 -22.18 -5.05
N VAL A 98 0.98 -21.62 -3.93
CA VAL A 98 0.66 -20.20 -3.79
C VAL A 98 1.91 -19.48 -3.33
N ARG A 99 2.33 -18.44 -4.05
CA ARG A 99 3.41 -17.55 -3.61
C ARG A 99 2.83 -16.17 -3.34
N ALA A 100 2.99 -15.73 -2.09
CA ALA A 100 2.63 -14.39 -1.65
C ALA A 100 3.88 -13.61 -1.26
N PHE A 101 3.79 -12.28 -1.34
CA PHE A 101 4.85 -11.39 -0.89
C PHE A 101 4.58 -10.93 0.55
N GLU A 102 5.06 -11.71 1.52
CA GLU A 102 4.67 -11.58 2.94
C GLU A 102 5.14 -10.27 3.59
N ARG A 103 6.16 -9.59 3.05
CA ARG A 103 6.67 -8.35 3.69
C ARG A 103 5.68 -7.20 3.65
N CYS A 104 4.76 -7.17 2.68
CA CYS A 104 3.86 -6.06 2.44
C CYS A 104 2.51 -6.54 1.91
N GLU A 105 1.53 -6.63 2.81
CA GLU A 105 0.13 -6.90 2.47
C GLU A 105 -0.65 -5.59 2.41
N GLY A 106 -1.37 -5.36 1.30
CA GLY A 106 -2.29 -4.23 1.18
C GLY A 106 -3.45 -4.32 2.17
N ALA A 107 -4.12 -3.20 2.46
CA ALA A 107 -5.33 -3.24 3.28
C ALA A 107 -6.39 -4.07 2.56
N GLY A 108 -6.79 -5.19 3.18
CA GLY A 108 -7.76 -6.11 2.60
C GLY A 108 -9.13 -5.44 2.45
N HIS A 109 -9.68 -5.43 1.23
CA HIS A 109 -10.99 -4.84 0.94
C HIS A 109 -12.09 -5.47 1.82
N THR A 110 -12.17 -6.80 1.87
CA THR A 110 -13.12 -7.53 2.73
C THR A 110 -12.93 -7.21 4.21
N LYS A 111 -11.68 -7.14 4.69
CA LYS A 111 -11.37 -6.77 6.08
C LYS A 111 -11.92 -5.37 6.41
N TYR A 112 -11.84 -4.43 5.46
CA TYR A 112 -12.35 -3.06 5.65
C TYR A 112 -13.88 -3.01 5.55
N GLU A 113 -14.48 -3.74 4.63
CA GLU A 113 -15.94 -3.84 4.49
C GLU A 113 -16.58 -4.39 5.76
N GLU A 114 -15.99 -5.45 6.33
CA GLU A 114 -16.45 -6.12 7.56
C GLU A 114 -16.08 -5.37 8.85
N ALA A 115 -15.18 -4.38 8.78
CA ALA A 115 -14.78 -3.61 9.95
C ALA A 115 -15.99 -2.88 10.57
N ALA A 116 -16.01 -2.77 11.89
CA ALA A 116 -16.97 -1.92 12.59
C ALA A 116 -16.60 -0.43 12.43
N GLU A 117 -17.56 0.46 12.68
CA GLU A 117 -17.25 1.90 12.80
C GLU A 117 -16.16 2.14 13.85
N GLY A 118 -15.18 2.99 13.51
CA GLY A 118 -14.02 3.30 14.34
C GLY A 118 -12.89 2.27 14.25
N GLN A 119 -13.14 1.07 13.71
CA GLN A 119 -12.11 0.05 13.55
C GLN A 119 -11.18 0.39 12.37
N SER A 120 -9.91 0.03 12.52
CA SER A 120 -8.89 0.23 11.49
C SER A 120 -8.39 -1.09 10.91
N VAL A 121 -8.10 -1.07 9.62
CA VAL A 121 -7.43 -2.14 8.88
C VAL A 121 -6.06 -1.64 8.46
N GLU A 122 -5.03 -2.43 8.75
CA GLU A 122 -3.67 -2.13 8.37
C GLU A 122 -3.42 -2.48 6.90
N GLY A 123 -2.56 -1.71 6.26
CA GLY A 123 -2.14 -1.94 4.89
C GLY A 123 -0.71 -1.49 4.64
N CYS A 124 -0.15 -2.00 3.57
CA CYS A 124 1.17 -1.69 3.09
C CYS A 124 1.17 -1.45 1.58
N ALA A 125 1.94 -0.48 1.12
CA ALA A 125 2.19 -0.22 -0.30
C ALA A 125 3.69 -0.10 -0.56
N ILE A 126 4.16 -0.62 -1.69
CA ILE A 126 5.58 -0.71 -2.04
C ILE A 126 5.91 0.34 -3.09
N TYR A 127 6.98 1.10 -2.87
CA TYR A 127 7.49 2.08 -3.82
C TYR A 127 8.97 1.85 -4.10
N LEU A 128 9.37 1.94 -5.36
CA LEU A 128 10.75 1.75 -5.79
C LEU A 128 11.40 3.10 -6.02
N ALA A 129 12.57 3.28 -5.41
CA ALA A 129 13.44 4.40 -5.69
C ALA A 129 14.60 4.00 -6.60
N GLU A 130 14.84 4.81 -7.63
CA GLU A 130 16.01 4.74 -8.50
C GLU A 130 17.03 5.80 -8.06
N GLY A 131 17.80 5.50 -7.01
CA GLY A 131 18.89 6.36 -6.51
C GLY A 131 18.46 7.64 -5.77
N SER A 132 17.21 8.08 -5.88
CA SER A 132 16.63 9.11 -5.01
C SER A 132 16.49 8.56 -3.59
N GLY A 133 17.03 9.25 -2.57
CA GLY A 133 16.96 8.81 -1.17
C GLY A 133 15.54 8.63 -0.63
N ALA A 134 15.42 8.38 0.67
CA ALA A 134 14.13 8.08 1.31
C ALA A 134 13.05 9.12 0.96
N PRO A 135 11.83 8.67 0.60
CA PRO A 135 10.74 9.58 0.28
C PRO A 135 10.35 10.39 1.51
N SER A 136 10.05 11.67 1.30
CA SER A 136 9.70 12.61 2.36
C SER A 136 8.25 13.10 2.27
N THR A 137 7.51 12.67 1.25
CA THR A 137 6.12 13.07 1.04
C THR A 137 5.29 11.90 0.55
N VAL A 138 4.19 11.63 1.25
CA VAL A 138 3.18 10.64 0.88
C VAL A 138 1.86 11.38 0.74
N THR A 139 1.21 11.24 -0.41
CA THR A 139 -0.06 11.91 -0.72
C THR A 139 -1.10 10.87 -1.08
N TRP A 140 -2.23 10.86 -0.39
CA TRP A 140 -3.37 10.04 -0.75
C TRP A 140 -4.19 10.73 -1.83
N THR A 141 -4.40 10.04 -2.95
CA THR A 141 -5.05 10.59 -4.13
C THR A 141 -6.22 9.74 -4.60
N ARG A 142 -7.17 10.40 -5.26
CA ARG A 142 -8.28 9.76 -5.99
C ARG A 142 -8.54 10.51 -7.28
N HIS A 143 -8.55 9.82 -8.42
CA HIS A 143 -8.73 10.42 -9.76
C HIS A 143 -7.89 11.69 -9.98
N ASN A 144 -6.60 11.66 -9.58
CA ASN A 144 -5.66 12.79 -9.60
C ASN A 144 -5.98 13.96 -8.65
N LYS A 145 -7.04 13.90 -7.85
CA LYS A 145 -7.31 14.84 -6.76
C LYS A 145 -6.48 14.44 -5.54
N THR A 146 -5.76 15.41 -4.98
CA THR A 146 -5.12 15.25 -3.67
C THR A 146 -6.18 15.30 -2.58
N LEU A 147 -6.23 14.29 -1.73
CA LEU A 147 -7.15 14.21 -0.59
C LEU A 147 -6.44 14.59 0.71
N ALA A 148 -5.23 14.08 0.92
CA ALA A 148 -4.41 14.40 2.10
C ALA A 148 -2.92 14.19 1.80
N THR A 149 -2.06 14.95 2.47
CA THR A 149 -0.60 14.87 2.31
C THR A 149 0.11 14.80 3.66
N TRP A 150 0.96 13.79 3.80
CA TRP A 150 1.86 13.57 4.93
C TRP A 150 3.31 13.85 4.52
N LYS A 151 4.05 14.49 5.42
CA LYS A 151 5.47 14.79 5.27
C LYS A 151 6.22 14.37 6.52
N GLU A 152 7.46 13.94 6.32
CA GLU A 152 8.44 13.77 7.40
C GLU A 152 8.86 15.13 7.98
#